data_AF-A0A1L5KK24-F1
#
_entry.id   AF-A0A1L5KK24-F1
#
_cell.length_a   1.000
_cell.length_b   1.000
_cell.length_c   1.000
_cell.angle_alpha   90.00
_cell.angle_beta   90.00
_cell.angle_gamma   90.00
#
_symmetry.space_group_name_H-M   'P 1'
#
loop_
_entity.id
_entity.type
_entity.pdbx_description
1 polymer ?
#
loop_
_entity_poly.entity_id
_entity_poly.type
_entity_poly.pdbx_seq_one_letter_code
_entity_poly.pdbx_strand_id
1 'polypeptide(L)'
;MLANEPLILFNTDSVQVMTLTRQFKAVGVNPHVLLNTSQITTLLNMVKTEQVGTFLYRSIVDAHPEIIGIPVMPSIEQRIGVIWKKGKYQNTTTEKVIKYIENF
;
A
#
# COMPACT_ATOMS: atom_id res chain seq x y z
N MET A 1 18.55 -7.30 5.99
CA MET A 1 19.01 -6.48 4.82
C MET A 1 18.26 -5.15 4.69
N LEU A 2 16.96 -5.02 5.01
CA LEU A 2 16.22 -3.76 4.82
C LEU A 2 16.58 -2.58 5.76
N ALA A 3 17.38 -2.79 6.80
CA ALA A 3 17.61 -1.76 7.84
C ALA A 3 18.30 -0.49 7.32
N ASN A 4 19.14 -0.62 6.29
CA ASN A 4 19.92 0.50 5.73
C ASN A 4 19.39 0.97 4.38
N GLU A 5 18.38 0.31 3.83
CA GLU A 5 17.81 0.69 2.53
C GLU A 5 17.02 1.98 2.68
N PRO A 6 17.24 2.99 1.81
CA PRO A 6 16.43 4.19 1.80
C PRO A 6 15.01 3.86 1.34
N LEU A 7 14.02 4.18 2.17
CA LEU A 7 12.62 3.86 1.91
C LEU A 7 11.76 5.10 1.76
N ILE A 8 10.80 5.02 0.84
CA ILE A 8 9.68 5.95 0.75
C ILE A 8 8.42 5.17 1.10
N LEU A 9 7.68 5.67 2.08
CA LEU A 9 6.47 5.02 2.58
C LEU A 9 5.25 5.92 2.33
N PHE A 10 4.07 5.32 2.44
CA PHE A 10 2.83 6.11 2.50
C PHE A 10 2.79 6.95 3.79
N ASN A 11 1.77 7.80 3.95
CA ASN A 11 1.59 8.53 5.20
C ASN A 11 1.40 7.58 6.40
N THR A 12 1.79 8.06 7.58
CA THR A 12 1.84 7.32 8.85
C THR A 12 0.47 6.92 9.39
N ASP A 13 -0.60 7.55 8.92
CA ASP A 13 -1.99 7.22 9.20
C ASP A 13 -2.55 6.12 8.31
N SER A 14 -1.80 5.67 7.29
CA SER A 14 -2.22 4.56 6.44
C SER A 14 -2.11 3.21 7.17
N VAL A 15 -3.12 2.35 6.95
CA VAL A 15 -3.16 0.98 7.49
C VAL A 15 -1.91 0.18 7.07
N GLN A 16 -1.42 0.42 5.86
CA GLN A 16 -0.21 -0.21 5.35
C GLN A 16 1.03 0.16 6.17
N VAL A 17 1.28 1.46 6.40
CA VAL A 17 2.46 1.89 7.17
C VAL A 17 2.37 1.48 8.63
N MET A 18 1.18 1.49 9.23
CA MET A 18 0.98 0.94 10.57
C MET A 18 1.36 -0.54 10.64
N THR A 19 1.00 -1.32 9.63
CA THR A 19 1.35 -2.76 9.54
C THR A 19 2.85 -2.94 9.38
N LEU A 20 3.48 -2.21 8.46
CA LEU A 20 4.92 -2.27 8.22
C LEU A 20 5.73 -1.86 9.46
N THR A 21 5.34 -0.76 10.12
CA THR A 21 5.98 -0.27 11.34
C THR A 21 5.97 -1.33 12.44
N ARG A 22 4.85 -2.04 12.62
CA ARG A 22 4.76 -3.14 13.59
C ARG A 22 5.69 -4.29 13.23
N GLN A 23 5.78 -4.66 11.95
CA GLN A 23 6.67 -5.73 11.48
C GLN A 23 8.16 -5.36 11.67
N PHE A 24 8.56 -4.16 11.27
CA PHE A 24 9.90 -3.64 11.50
C PHE A 24 10.27 -3.63 12.99
N LYS A 25 9.35 -3.17 13.84
CA LYS A 25 9.53 -3.18 15.30
C LYS A 25 9.66 -4.60 15.87
N ALA A 26 8.87 -5.56 15.37
CA ALA A 26 8.91 -6.95 15.83
C ALA A 26 10.27 -7.62 15.56
N VAL A 27 10.97 -7.21 14.51
CA VAL A 27 12.33 -7.69 14.18
C VAL A 27 13.43 -6.77 14.68
N GLY A 28 13.10 -5.74 15.49
CA GLY A 28 14.08 -4.82 16.07
C GLY A 28 14.76 -3.87 15.07
N VAL A 29 14.16 -3.67 13.89
CA VAL A 29 14.71 -2.80 12.84
C VAL A 29 14.01 -1.45 12.86
N ASN A 30 14.78 -0.37 12.85
CA ASN A 30 14.27 0.98 12.58
C ASN A 30 14.54 1.32 11.10
N PRO A 31 13.51 1.45 10.24
CA PRO A 31 13.71 1.68 8.82
C PRO A 31 14.26 3.09 8.54
N HIS A 32 15.13 3.21 7.55
CA HIS A 32 15.61 4.50 7.05
C HIS A 32 14.59 5.12 6.07
N VAL A 33 13.60 5.84 6.60
CA VAL A 33 12.53 6.46 5.80
C VAL A 33 12.95 7.87 5.37
N LEU A 34 13.12 8.08 4.07
CA LEU A 34 13.46 9.38 3.48
C LEU A 34 12.26 10.31 3.37
N LEU A 35 11.08 9.75 3.06
CA LEU A 35 9.85 10.51 2.83
C LEU A 35 8.62 9.66 3.17
N ASN A 36 7.62 10.33 3.75
CA ASN A 36 6.26 9.82 3.83
C ASN A 36 5.36 10.67 2.92
N THR A 37 4.54 10.04 2.08
CA THR A 37 3.62 10.74 1.16
C THR A 37 2.26 10.05 1.06
N SER A 38 1.19 10.80 0.87
CA SER A 38 -0.14 10.25 0.54
C SER A 38 -0.34 10.02 -0.96
N GLN A 39 0.58 10.46 -1.80
CA GLN A 39 0.45 10.44 -3.26
C GLN A 39 1.21 9.26 -3.87
N ILE A 40 0.46 8.27 -4.35
CA ILE A 40 1.03 7.07 -5.00
C ILE A 40 1.91 7.43 -6.21
N THR A 41 1.51 8.44 -7.00
CA THR A 41 2.27 8.87 -8.19
C THR A 41 3.66 9.40 -7.82
N THR A 42 3.76 10.17 -6.73
CA THR A 42 5.06 10.66 -6.23
C THR A 42 5.97 9.51 -5.86
N LEU A 43 5.43 8.54 -5.11
CA LEU A 43 6.17 7.35 -4.68
C LEU A 43 6.64 6.53 -5.88
N LEU A 44 5.77 6.26 -6.85
CA LEU A 44 6.12 5.54 -8.08
C LEU A 44 7.20 6.27 -8.89
N ASN A 45 7.12 7.59 -9.02
CA ASN A 45 8.12 8.36 -9.75
C ASN A 45 9.48 8.29 -9.07
N MET A 46 9.53 8.45 -7.75
CA MET A 46 10.80 8.39 -7.01
C MET A 46 11.45 7.01 -7.07
N VAL A 47 10.67 5.93 -7.00
CA VAL A 47 11.22 4.56 -7.15
C VAL A 47 11.82 4.34 -8.54
N LYS A 48 11.30 5.01 -9.57
CA LYS A 48 11.82 4.90 -10.94
C LYS A 48 13.07 5.74 -11.18
N THR A 49 13.18 6.89 -10.53
CA THR A 49 14.24 7.87 -10.82
C THR A 49 15.37 7.87 -9.80
N GLU A 50 15.10 7.42 -8.58
CA GLU A 50 16.04 7.43 -7.46
C GLU A 50 16.39 6.00 -7.02
N GLN A 51 17.53 5.83 -6.36
CA GLN A 51 17.92 4.54 -5.79
C GLN A 51 17.23 4.32 -4.44
N VAL A 52 15.90 4.15 -4.46
CA VAL A 52 15.03 4.06 -3.26
C VAL A 52 14.02 2.92 -3.35
N GLY A 53 13.75 2.29 -2.21
CA GLY A 53 12.77 1.22 -2.07
C GLY A 53 11.41 1.68 -1.56
N THR A 54 10.39 0.84 -1.73
CA THR A 54 9.04 1.08 -1.20
C THR A 54 8.28 -0.22 -1.00
N PHE A 55 7.08 -0.13 -0.40
CA PHE A 55 6.14 -1.23 -0.27
C PHE A 55 4.85 -0.92 -1.03
N LEU A 56 4.49 -1.77 -1.99
CA LEU A 56 3.31 -1.62 -2.84
C LEU A 56 2.46 -2.89 -2.80
N TYR A 57 1.15 -2.73 -3.08
CA TYR A 57 0.32 -3.89 -3.40
C TYR A 57 0.79 -4.53 -4.69
N ARG A 58 0.65 -5.86 -4.77
CA ARG A 58 1.08 -6.64 -5.93
C ARG A 58 0.48 -6.13 -7.24
N SER A 59 -0.80 -5.78 -7.23
CA SER A 59 -1.52 -5.24 -8.40
C SER A 59 -0.92 -3.94 -8.97
N ILE A 60 -0.33 -3.09 -8.12
CA ILE A 60 0.34 -1.87 -8.57
C ILE A 60 1.66 -2.23 -9.27
N VAL A 61 2.42 -3.16 -8.70
CA VAL A 61 3.68 -3.61 -9.31
C VAL A 61 3.40 -4.29 -10.66
N ASP A 62 2.38 -5.14 -10.75
CA ASP A 62 2.00 -5.80 -12.00
C ASP A 62 1.56 -4.80 -13.08
N ALA A 63 1.02 -3.64 -12.70
CA ALA A 63 0.65 -2.55 -13.61
C ALA A 63 1.84 -1.66 -14.03
N HIS A 64 3.02 -1.82 -13.41
CA HIS A 64 4.22 -1.01 -13.66
C HIS A 64 5.43 -1.93 -13.94
N PRO A 65 5.56 -2.48 -15.17
CA PRO A 65 6.62 -3.43 -15.52
C PRO A 65 8.06 -2.93 -15.33
N GLU A 66 8.23 -1.61 -15.33
CA GLU A 66 9.49 -0.92 -15.04
C GLU A 66 9.94 -1.03 -13.58
N ILE A 67 9.05 -1.43 -12.68
CA ILE A 67 9.33 -1.62 -11.25
C ILE A 67 9.56 -3.09 -10.96
N ILE A 68 10.71 -3.40 -10.35
CA ILE A 68 11.03 -4.76 -9.90
C ILE A 68 10.43 -4.99 -8.52
N GLY A 69 9.43 -5.88 -8.44
CA GLY A 69 8.83 -6.30 -7.17
C GLY A 69 9.62 -7.41 -6.48
N ILE A 70 10.05 -7.17 -5.25
CA ILE A 70 10.62 -8.20 -4.38
C ILE A 70 9.50 -8.67 -3.42
N PRO A 71 9.15 -9.97 -3.39
CA PRO A 71 8.11 -10.46 -2.50
C PRO A 71 8.55 -10.37 -1.04
N VAL A 72 7.67 -9.84 -0.19
CA VAL A 72 7.87 -9.82 1.27
C VAL A 72 7.45 -11.17 1.84
N MET A 73 8.30 -11.75 2.69
CA MET A 73 8.05 -13.03 3.36
C MET A 73 8.12 -12.86 4.88
N PRO A 74 7.08 -13.29 5.64
CA PRO A 74 5.80 -13.79 5.16
C PRO A 74 4.97 -12.71 4.44
N SER A 75 4.06 -13.13 3.56
CA SER A 75 3.15 -12.22 2.84
C SER A 75 2.35 -11.36 3.82
N ILE A 76 2.22 -10.07 3.50
CA ILE A 76 1.36 -9.15 4.25
C ILE A 76 0.02 -9.05 3.51
N GLU A 77 -1.01 -9.67 4.07
CA GLU A 77 -2.36 -9.62 3.51
C GLU A 77 -3.13 -8.42 4.03
N GLN A 78 -3.92 -7.80 3.16
CA GLN A 78 -4.87 -6.75 3.54
C GLN A 78 -6.23 -7.05 2.93
N ARG A 79 -7.28 -6.83 3.73
CA ARG A 79 -8.66 -6.95 3.30
C ARG A 79 -9.18 -5.58 2.91
N ILE A 80 -9.46 -5.39 1.62
CA ILE A 80 -10.10 -4.18 1.11
C ILE A 80 -11.61 -4.37 1.22
N GLY A 81 -12.31 -3.34 1.69
CA GLY A 81 -13.75 -3.37 1.88
C GLY A 81 -14.42 -2.07 1.46
N VAL A 82 -15.68 -2.15 1.07
CA VAL A 82 -16.52 -0.99 0.75
C VAL A 82 -17.29 -0.58 2.00
N ILE A 83 -17.26 0.72 2.33
CA ILE A 83 -17.93 1.27 3.52
C ILE A 83 -19.03 2.26 3.13
N TRP A 84 -20.13 2.24 3.87
CA TRP A 84 -21.21 3.23 3.75
C TRP A 84 -21.88 3.47 5.11
N LYS A 85 -22.58 4.60 5.22
CA LYS A 85 -23.28 4.97 6.45
C LYS A 85 -24.44 4.00 6.71
N LYS A 86 -24.44 3.38 7.88
CA LYS A 86 -25.56 2.54 8.35
C LYS A 86 -26.86 3.34 8.38
N GLY A 87 -27.95 2.74 7.90
CA GLY A 87 -29.29 3.34 7.89
C GLY A 87 -29.53 4.36 6.77
N LYS A 88 -28.59 4.56 5.85
CA LYS A 88 -28.85 5.29 4.60
C LYS A 88 -29.38 4.33 3.54
N TYR A 89 -30.48 4.72 2.89
CA TYR A 89 -30.98 4.02 1.72
C TYR A 89 -29.92 4.01 0.62
N GLN A 90 -29.60 2.83 0.11
CA GLN A 90 -28.77 2.68 -1.08
C GLN A 90 -29.71 2.66 -2.28
N ASN A 91 -29.48 3.56 -3.24
CA ASN A 91 -30.27 3.51 -4.46
C ASN A 91 -29.82 2.34 -5.34
N THR A 92 -30.68 1.95 -6.29
CA THR A 92 -30.44 0.83 -7.20
C THR A 92 -29.14 0.99 -8.00
N THR A 93 -28.73 2.21 -8.32
CA THR A 93 -27.46 2.46 -9.02
C THR A 93 -26.27 2.16 -8.12
N THR A 94 -26.29 2.59 -6.86
CA THR A 94 -25.25 2.28 -5.87
C THR A 94 -25.14 0.78 -5.63
N GLU A 95 -26.27 0.07 -5.48
CA GLU A 95 -26.27 -1.39 -5.32
C GLU A 95 -25.65 -2.10 -6.53
N LYS A 96 -25.95 -1.63 -7.76
CA LYS A 96 -25.35 -2.16 -8.98
C LYS A 96 -23.83 -1.96 -9.00
N VAL A 97 -23.35 -0.80 -8.58
CA VAL A 97 -21.90 -0.51 -8.49
C VAL A 97 -21.24 -1.40 -7.44
N ILE A 98 -21.83 -1.56 -6.25
CA ILE A 98 -21.29 -2.44 -5.21
C ILE A 98 -21.18 -3.88 -5.73
N LYS A 99 -22.26 -4.41 -6.32
CA LYS A 99 -22.25 -5.76 -6.92
C LYS A 99 -21.23 -5.90 -8.04
N TYR A 100 -21.01 -4.86 -8.84
CA TYR A 100 -19.98 -4.89 -9.87
C TYR A 100 -18.59 -4.99 -9.26
N ILE A 101 -18.29 -4.20 -8.23
CA ILE A 101 -16.99 -4.20 -7.54
C ILE A 101 -16.74 -5.52 -6.79
N GLU A 102 -17.77 -6.14 -6.20
CA GLU A 102 -17.64 -7.43 -5.49
C GLU A 102 -17.29 -8.60 -6.40
N ASN A 103 -17.62 -8.53 -7.70
CA ASN A 103 -17.40 -9.60 -8.67
C ASN A 103 -16.18 -9.37 -9.59
N PHE A 104 -15.38 -8.33 -9.32
CA PHE A 104 -14.18 -7.97 -10.07
C PHE A 104 -12.92 -8.47 -9.35
#